data_AF-A0A1W9GJP4-F1
#
_entry.id   AF-A0A1W9GJP4-F1
#
_cell.length_a   1.000
_cell.length_b   1.000
_cell.length_c   1.000
_cell.angle_alpha   90.00
_cell.angle_beta   90.00
_cell.angle_gamma   90.00
#
_symmetry.space_group_name_H-M   'P 1'
#
loop_
_entity.id
_entity.type
_entity.pdbx_description
1 polymer ?
#
loop_
_entity_poly.entity_id
_entity_poly.type
_entity_poly.pdbx_seq_one_letter_code
_entity_poly.pdbx_strand_id
1 'polypeptide(L)'
;MAESRWTEVGAVEELKRKPLQEVMCGKTAIALSYRDGAFAAISGVCNHVGGPLGEGRPDGDYIVCPWHYWKFHYKTGQGESGYDRDQVPAYETKIENGRLYIDLSSATKRKKQPHAPHPLARPVVRKPGPIRIVGISTTAMTADHPRFSTSDTLLEAALNHAQQIGLEAQCIKLRDLSFRACEGFYSKAAPACTWPCSITQMDPTDQLDRVYEAIVHWADVILVSTPIRWGNASSLYFKMVERMNCIQNQETIAKKHLLKNKVAAFIIMGGQDNVQGVAGQLMTFWAEVGCQFPQFPFIAHSRGWSAEDMERNVSEVQNSRELREGAQELVARAAEMAKLMVTGQIPDHPLAPGGRKAHQLDSEPTG
;
A
#
# COMPACT_ATOMS: atom_id res chain seq x y z
N MET A 1 -36.30 -15.69 -31.44
CA MET A 1 -35.52 -16.92 -31.67
C MET A 1 -34.78 -17.18 -30.37
N ALA A 2 -34.93 -18.36 -29.76
CA ALA A 2 -34.21 -18.68 -28.53
C ALA A 2 -32.72 -18.76 -28.85
N GLU A 3 -31.92 -17.86 -28.29
CA GLU A 3 -30.46 -17.92 -28.41
C GLU A 3 -29.99 -19.29 -27.93
N SER A 4 -29.08 -19.92 -28.68
CA SER A 4 -28.55 -21.22 -28.33
C SER A 4 -27.91 -21.14 -26.95
N ARG A 5 -28.46 -21.91 -25.99
CA ARG A 5 -28.03 -21.99 -24.58
C ARG A 5 -26.54 -22.30 -24.41
N TRP A 6 -25.91 -22.91 -25.42
CA TRP A 6 -24.52 -23.35 -25.41
C TRP A 6 -23.64 -22.47 -26.28
N THR A 7 -22.56 -21.94 -25.70
CA THR A 7 -21.54 -21.15 -26.38
C THR A 7 -20.33 -22.03 -26.66
N GLU A 8 -19.88 -22.07 -27.91
CA GLU A 8 -18.67 -22.80 -28.29
C GLU A 8 -17.42 -22.06 -27.77
N VAL A 9 -16.50 -22.80 -27.17
CA VAL A 9 -15.26 -22.26 -26.58
C VAL A 9 -14.05 -22.55 -27.46
N GLY A 10 -13.96 -23.77 -27.99
CA GLY A 10 -12.81 -24.20 -28.80
C GLY A 10 -12.60 -25.72 -28.83
N ALA A 11 -11.48 -26.14 -29.40
CA ALA A 11 -11.11 -27.55 -29.51
C ALA A 11 -10.63 -28.12 -28.16
N VAL A 12 -11.14 -29.30 -27.79
CA VAL A 12 -10.76 -29.97 -26.53
C VAL A 12 -9.25 -30.22 -26.45
N GLU A 13 -8.63 -30.65 -27.55
CA GLU A 13 -7.20 -30.97 -27.62
C GLU A 13 -6.27 -29.78 -27.38
N GLU A 14 -6.77 -28.56 -27.64
CA GLU A 14 -6.04 -27.33 -27.37
C GLU A 14 -6.27 -26.89 -25.92
N LEU A 15 -7.55 -26.82 -25.51
CA LEU A 15 -7.93 -26.31 -24.20
C LEU A 15 -7.40 -27.17 -23.06
N LYS A 16 -7.33 -28.50 -23.22
CA LYS A 16 -6.85 -29.41 -22.17
C LYS A 16 -5.35 -29.29 -21.85
N ARG A 17 -4.58 -28.57 -22.67
CA ARG A 17 -3.13 -28.40 -22.50
C ARG A 17 -2.78 -27.50 -21.31
N LYS A 18 -3.72 -26.67 -20.87
CA LYS A 18 -3.54 -25.78 -19.71
C LYS A 18 -4.42 -26.27 -18.56
N PRO A 19 -3.87 -26.44 -17.35
CA PRO A 19 -4.67 -26.86 -16.19
C PRO A 19 -5.71 -25.81 -15.78
N LEU A 20 -5.43 -24.53 -16.07
CA LEU A 20 -6.31 -23.39 -15.84
C LEU A 20 -6.02 -22.32 -16.90
N GLN A 21 -7.06 -21.70 -17.43
CA GLN A 21 -6.94 -20.55 -18.34
C GLN A 21 -8.20 -19.68 -18.29
N GLU A 22 -8.05 -18.41 -18.65
CA GLU A 22 -9.18 -17.54 -18.94
C GLU A 22 -9.67 -17.76 -20.37
N VAL A 23 -10.99 -17.90 -20.54
CA VAL A 23 -11.66 -17.92 -21.84
C VAL A 23 -12.81 -16.92 -21.84
N MET A 24 -13.03 -16.27 -22.98
CA MET A 24 -14.15 -15.35 -23.17
C MET A 24 -15.30 -16.07 -23.87
N CYS A 25 -16.45 -16.16 -23.21
CA CYS A 25 -17.68 -16.63 -23.80
C CYS A 25 -18.61 -15.43 -24.00
N GLY A 26 -18.60 -14.86 -25.20
CA GLY A 26 -19.21 -13.55 -25.46
C GLY A 26 -18.52 -12.45 -24.66
N LYS A 27 -19.26 -11.80 -23.74
CA LYS A 27 -18.72 -10.77 -22.82
C LYS A 27 -18.36 -11.32 -21.43
N THR A 28 -18.56 -12.61 -21.20
CA THR A 28 -18.35 -13.24 -19.88
C THR A 28 -16.98 -13.90 -19.84
N ALA A 29 -16.13 -13.44 -18.94
CA ALA A 29 -14.87 -14.11 -18.61
C ALA A 29 -15.15 -15.38 -17.78
N ILE A 30 -14.53 -16.48 -18.17
CA ILE A 30 -14.66 -17.80 -17.53
C ILE A 30 -13.27 -18.30 -17.15
N ALA A 31 -13.14 -18.75 -15.90
CA ALA A 31 -12.00 -19.55 -15.47
C ALA A 31 -12.28 -21.01 -15.86
N LEU A 32 -11.64 -21.47 -16.94
CA LEU A 32 -11.75 -22.82 -17.43
C LEU A 32 -10.60 -23.66 -16.89
N SER A 33 -10.93 -24.71 -16.17
CA SER A 33 -9.96 -25.67 -15.63
C SER A 33 -10.11 -27.03 -16.31
N TYR A 34 -9.01 -27.75 -16.46
CA TYR A 34 -8.99 -29.13 -16.93
C TYR A 34 -8.21 -29.99 -15.94
N ARG A 35 -8.90 -30.93 -15.31
CA ARG A 35 -8.32 -31.80 -14.28
C ARG A 35 -9.01 -33.16 -14.29
N ASP A 36 -8.22 -34.21 -14.09
CA ASP A 36 -8.69 -35.60 -14.00
C ASP A 36 -9.59 -36.01 -15.19
N GLY A 37 -9.23 -35.54 -16.39
CA GLY A 37 -9.96 -35.84 -17.63
C GLY A 37 -11.22 -35.03 -17.87
N ALA A 38 -11.56 -34.08 -16.99
CA ALA A 38 -12.79 -33.30 -17.06
C ALA A 38 -12.54 -31.79 -17.08
N PHE A 39 -13.36 -31.06 -17.83
CA PHE A 39 -13.43 -29.61 -17.75
C PHE A 39 -14.34 -29.17 -16.60
N ALA A 40 -14.02 -28.03 -16.01
CA ALA A 40 -14.92 -27.29 -15.14
C ALA A 40 -14.80 -25.80 -15.42
N ALA A 41 -15.93 -25.10 -15.36
CA ALA A 41 -16.04 -23.68 -15.68
C ALA A 41 -16.68 -22.94 -14.51
N ILE A 42 -15.98 -21.94 -13.98
CA ILE A 42 -16.53 -20.97 -13.04
C ILE A 42 -16.32 -19.56 -13.57
N SER A 43 -16.96 -18.55 -12.98
CA SER A 43 -16.75 -17.17 -13.38
C SER A 43 -15.28 -16.80 -13.30
N GLY A 44 -14.78 -16.11 -14.32
CA GLY A 44 -13.44 -15.52 -14.32
C GLY A 44 -13.28 -14.37 -13.32
N VAL A 45 -14.37 -13.87 -12.70
CA VAL A 45 -14.32 -12.68 -11.85
C VAL A 45 -14.48 -13.06 -10.37
N CYS A 46 -13.40 -12.89 -9.60
CA CYS A 46 -13.33 -13.12 -8.16
C CYS A 46 -14.30 -12.22 -7.37
N ASN A 47 -15.02 -12.78 -6.39
CA ASN A 47 -15.96 -12.02 -5.55
C ASN A 47 -15.30 -10.96 -4.65
N HIS A 48 -14.01 -11.10 -4.33
CA HIS A 48 -13.31 -10.19 -3.42
C HIS A 48 -13.27 -8.76 -4.00
N VAL A 49 -12.44 -8.53 -5.02
CA VAL A 49 -12.24 -7.22 -5.68
C VAL A 49 -12.26 -7.31 -7.21
N GLY A 50 -12.69 -8.44 -7.78
CA GLY A 50 -12.86 -8.61 -9.23
C GLY A 50 -11.66 -9.19 -9.99
N GLY A 51 -10.68 -9.79 -9.30
CA GLY A 51 -9.51 -10.37 -9.96
C GLY A 51 -9.81 -11.53 -10.92
N PRO A 52 -8.96 -11.74 -11.95
CA PRO A 52 -9.14 -12.74 -13.00
C PRO A 52 -8.77 -14.14 -12.51
N LEU A 53 -9.77 -14.95 -12.17
CA LEU A 53 -9.59 -16.32 -11.69
C LEU A 53 -8.98 -17.23 -12.76
N GLY A 54 -9.19 -16.95 -14.05
CA GLY A 54 -8.59 -17.71 -15.15
C GLY A 54 -7.07 -17.51 -15.29
N GLU A 55 -6.53 -16.42 -14.74
CA GLU A 55 -5.09 -16.15 -14.62
C GLU A 55 -4.52 -16.57 -13.26
N GLY A 56 -5.35 -17.20 -12.42
CA GLY A 56 -4.94 -17.69 -11.11
C GLY A 56 -4.06 -18.93 -11.17
N ARG A 57 -3.90 -19.59 -10.02
CA ARG A 57 -3.23 -20.89 -9.93
C ARG A 57 -4.16 -21.94 -9.31
N PRO A 58 -4.10 -23.20 -9.78
CA PRO A 58 -4.70 -24.32 -9.05
C PRO A 58 -4.03 -24.54 -7.68
N ASP A 59 -4.81 -24.94 -6.69
CA ASP A 59 -4.38 -25.33 -5.33
C ASP A 59 -5.35 -26.38 -4.77
N GLY A 60 -5.01 -27.67 -4.95
CA GLY A 60 -5.95 -28.75 -4.71
C GLY A 60 -7.24 -28.55 -5.52
N ASP A 61 -8.39 -28.59 -4.83
CA ASP A 61 -9.71 -28.37 -5.44
C ASP A 61 -10.09 -26.89 -5.58
N TYR A 62 -9.14 -25.97 -5.43
CA TYR A 62 -9.39 -24.53 -5.50
C TYR A 62 -8.60 -23.84 -6.60
N ILE A 63 -9.14 -22.73 -7.07
CA ILE A 63 -8.45 -21.74 -7.88
C ILE A 63 -8.13 -20.56 -6.97
N VAL A 64 -6.85 -20.23 -6.87
CA VAL A 64 -6.33 -19.10 -6.08
C VAL A 64 -6.27 -17.86 -6.97
N CYS A 65 -7.00 -16.82 -6.59
CA CYS A 65 -7.02 -15.54 -7.28
C CYS A 65 -5.61 -14.91 -7.29
N PRO A 66 -5.12 -14.41 -8.44
CA PRO A 66 -3.78 -13.87 -8.57
C PRO A 66 -3.61 -12.49 -7.92
N TRP A 67 -4.71 -11.84 -7.51
CA TRP A 67 -4.65 -10.54 -6.85
C TRP A 67 -4.48 -10.66 -5.34
N HIS A 68 -5.37 -11.37 -4.64
CA HIS A 68 -5.40 -11.39 -3.18
C HIS A 68 -5.56 -12.78 -2.58
N TYR A 69 -5.28 -13.83 -3.36
CA TYR A 69 -5.26 -15.21 -2.87
C TYR A 69 -6.60 -15.80 -2.43
N TRP A 70 -7.73 -15.11 -2.67
CA TRP A 70 -9.07 -15.68 -2.47
C TRP A 70 -9.24 -16.95 -3.28
N LYS A 71 -9.78 -17.98 -2.63
CA LYS A 71 -9.92 -19.31 -3.21
C LYS A 71 -11.38 -19.63 -3.52
N PHE A 72 -11.60 -20.22 -4.69
CA PHE A 72 -12.90 -20.75 -5.09
C PHE A 72 -12.75 -22.15 -5.66
N HIS A 73 -13.65 -23.04 -5.28
CA HIS A 73 -13.65 -24.42 -5.73
C HIS A 73 -13.81 -24.49 -7.25
N TYR A 74 -12.93 -25.21 -7.95
CA TYR A 74 -12.84 -25.17 -9.42
C TYR A 74 -14.10 -25.62 -10.17
N LYS A 75 -14.91 -26.51 -9.57
CA LYS A 75 -16.23 -26.95 -10.09
C LYS A 75 -17.43 -26.14 -9.61
N THR A 76 -17.57 -25.94 -8.30
CA THR A 76 -18.80 -25.39 -7.71
C THR A 76 -18.76 -23.87 -7.56
N GLY A 77 -17.57 -23.27 -7.67
CA GLY A 77 -17.31 -21.86 -7.41
C GLY A 77 -17.45 -21.45 -5.94
N GLN A 78 -17.62 -22.40 -5.01
CA GLN A 78 -17.77 -22.11 -3.57
C GLN A 78 -16.43 -21.68 -2.94
N GLY A 79 -16.45 -20.74 -2.01
CA GLY A 79 -15.29 -20.33 -1.24
C GLY A 79 -14.71 -21.46 -0.39
N GLU A 80 -13.46 -21.30 0.05
CA GLU A 80 -12.82 -22.24 0.96
C GLU A 80 -13.42 -22.21 2.38
N SER A 81 -13.04 -23.17 3.21
CA SER A 81 -13.48 -23.26 4.61
C SER A 81 -13.31 -21.93 5.35
N GLY A 82 -14.38 -21.45 5.99
CA GLY A 82 -14.43 -20.13 6.65
C GLY A 82 -14.98 -19.02 5.76
N TYR A 83 -15.01 -19.24 4.44
CA TYR A 83 -15.60 -18.38 3.41
C TYR A 83 -16.67 -19.14 2.61
N ASP A 84 -17.25 -20.21 3.16
CA ASP A 84 -18.17 -21.13 2.47
C ASP A 84 -19.47 -20.47 1.98
N ARG A 85 -19.77 -19.25 2.47
CA ARG A 85 -20.91 -18.43 2.06
C ARG A 85 -20.62 -17.57 0.83
N ASP A 86 -19.34 -17.40 0.49
CA ASP A 86 -18.89 -16.76 -0.74
C ASP A 86 -18.94 -17.78 -1.89
N GLN A 87 -19.46 -17.38 -3.04
CA GLN A 87 -19.62 -18.26 -4.20
C GLN A 87 -19.58 -17.46 -5.50
N VAL A 88 -18.68 -17.82 -6.40
CA VAL A 88 -18.73 -17.39 -7.80
C VAL A 88 -19.62 -18.33 -8.62
N PRO A 89 -20.28 -17.85 -9.68
CA PRO A 89 -21.07 -18.70 -10.56
C PRO A 89 -20.26 -19.84 -11.17
N ALA A 90 -20.84 -21.04 -11.21
CA ALA A 90 -20.39 -22.19 -11.97
C ALA A 90 -21.25 -22.36 -13.23
N TYR A 91 -20.66 -22.93 -14.28
CA TYR A 91 -21.30 -23.11 -15.58
C TYR A 91 -21.18 -24.56 -16.03
N GLU A 92 -22.23 -25.07 -16.67
CA GLU A 92 -22.20 -26.42 -17.22
C GLU A 92 -21.32 -26.45 -18.48
N THR A 93 -20.59 -27.55 -18.64
CA THR A 93 -19.73 -27.80 -19.80
C THR A 93 -20.21 -29.04 -20.53
N LYS A 94 -20.17 -29.05 -21.86
CA LYS A 94 -20.37 -30.26 -22.66
C LYS A 94 -19.32 -30.37 -23.77
N ILE A 95 -19.02 -31.60 -24.19
CA ILE A 95 -18.16 -31.89 -25.33
C ILE A 95 -18.99 -32.53 -26.42
N GLU A 96 -19.01 -31.93 -27.60
CA GLU A 96 -19.67 -32.46 -28.80
C GLU A 96 -18.71 -32.35 -29.98
N ASN A 97 -18.52 -33.43 -30.73
CA ASN A 97 -17.65 -33.48 -31.92
C ASN A 97 -16.22 -32.93 -31.67
N GLY A 98 -15.64 -33.19 -30.50
CA GLY A 98 -14.30 -32.71 -30.12
C GLY A 98 -14.20 -31.22 -29.77
N ARG A 99 -15.34 -30.52 -29.68
CA ARG A 99 -15.43 -29.10 -29.30
C ARG A 99 -16.04 -28.97 -27.91
N LEU A 100 -15.51 -28.04 -27.11
CA LEU A 100 -16.05 -27.69 -25.79
C LEU A 100 -17.10 -26.59 -25.94
N TYR A 101 -18.22 -26.76 -25.25
CA TYR A 101 -19.27 -25.76 -25.13
C TYR A 101 -19.56 -25.46 -23.65
N ILE A 102 -19.89 -24.21 -23.34
CA ILE A 102 -20.30 -23.74 -22.01
C ILE A 102 -21.72 -23.18 -22.08
N ASP A 103 -22.56 -23.54 -21.10
CA ASP A 103 -23.87 -22.91 -20.88
C ASP A 103 -23.70 -21.65 -20.03
N LEU A 104 -24.06 -20.48 -20.57
CA LEU A 104 -23.94 -19.20 -19.86
C LEU A 104 -25.08 -18.91 -18.88
N SER A 105 -26.11 -19.78 -18.85
CA SER A 105 -27.02 -19.82 -17.71
C SER A 105 -26.29 -20.51 -16.55
N SER A 106 -25.79 -19.69 -15.60
CA SER A 106 -25.01 -20.20 -14.48
C SER A 106 -25.79 -21.23 -13.67
N ALA A 107 -25.20 -22.42 -13.46
CA ALA A 107 -25.76 -23.49 -12.63
C ALA A 107 -25.86 -23.07 -11.16
N THR A 108 -24.96 -22.18 -10.71
CA THR A 108 -24.99 -21.60 -9.36
C THR A 108 -25.07 -20.09 -9.40
N LYS A 109 -25.77 -19.50 -8.41
CA LYS A 109 -25.87 -18.04 -8.29
C LYS A 109 -24.61 -17.47 -7.61
N ARG A 110 -24.20 -16.27 -8.02
CA ARG A 110 -23.19 -15.50 -7.29
C ARG A 110 -23.72 -15.16 -5.90
N LYS A 111 -22.96 -15.48 -4.85
CA LYS A 111 -23.20 -15.05 -3.48
C LYS A 111 -21.94 -14.36 -2.99
N LYS A 112 -22.03 -13.12 -2.56
CA LYS A 112 -20.89 -12.40 -1.96
C LYS A 112 -21.10 -12.34 -0.46
N GLN A 113 -20.22 -12.97 0.31
CA GLN A 113 -20.26 -12.86 1.76
C GLN A 113 -19.90 -11.41 2.16
N PRO A 114 -20.75 -10.70 2.92
CA PRO A 114 -20.39 -9.39 3.44
C PRO A 114 -19.27 -9.54 4.47
N HIS A 115 -18.19 -8.78 4.30
CA HIS A 115 -17.16 -8.60 5.32
C HIS A 115 -17.32 -7.22 5.94
N ALA A 116 -17.21 -7.14 7.27
CA ALA A 116 -17.15 -5.85 7.93
C ALA A 116 -15.94 -5.08 7.36
N PRO A 117 -16.10 -3.78 7.03
CA PRO A 117 -14.99 -3.00 6.52
C PRO A 117 -13.88 -2.93 7.58
N HIS A 118 -12.63 -3.00 7.11
CA HIS A 118 -11.47 -2.90 7.99
C HIS A 118 -11.52 -1.58 8.80
N PRO A 119 -11.14 -1.56 10.09
CA PRO A 119 -11.24 -0.36 10.94
C PRO A 119 -10.58 0.91 10.37
N LEU A 120 -9.50 0.75 9.61
CA LEU A 120 -8.79 1.85 8.92
C LEU A 120 -9.60 2.49 7.77
N ALA A 121 -10.65 1.84 7.26
CA ALA A 121 -11.47 2.33 6.15
C ALA A 121 -12.45 3.44 6.56
N ARG A 122 -12.56 3.74 7.86
CA ARG A 122 -13.41 4.79 8.40
C ARG A 122 -13.03 6.18 7.87
N PRO A 123 -13.95 7.16 7.87
CA PRO A 123 -13.63 8.53 7.50
C PRO A 123 -12.52 9.13 8.37
N VAL A 124 -11.64 9.93 7.74
CA VAL A 124 -10.58 10.65 8.45
C VAL A 124 -11.17 11.87 9.14
N VAL A 125 -11.22 11.84 10.47
CA VAL A 125 -11.73 12.93 11.29
C VAL A 125 -10.73 13.24 12.38
N ARG A 126 -10.12 14.43 12.32
CA ARG A 126 -9.22 14.90 13.38
C ARG A 126 -10.04 15.19 14.65
N LYS A 127 -9.74 14.48 15.73
CA LYS A 127 -10.33 14.80 17.05
C LYS A 127 -9.73 16.11 17.59
N PRO A 128 -10.53 16.97 18.25
CA PRO A 128 -10.02 18.14 18.97
C PRO A 128 -8.88 17.78 19.93
N GLY A 129 -8.02 18.75 20.23
CA GLY A 129 -6.85 18.56 21.09
C GLY A 129 -5.59 19.20 20.53
N PRO A 130 -4.46 19.06 21.26
CA PRO A 130 -3.16 19.58 20.86
C PRO A 130 -2.70 19.00 19.52
N ILE A 131 -1.66 19.59 18.94
CA ILE A 131 -1.03 19.05 17.74
C ILE A 131 -0.40 17.69 18.07
N ARG A 132 -0.62 16.71 17.20
CA ARG A 132 -0.15 15.32 17.33
C ARG A 132 1.00 15.04 16.39
N ILE A 133 2.09 14.51 16.92
CA ILE A 133 3.31 14.20 16.19
C ILE A 133 3.59 12.72 16.27
N VAL A 134 3.61 12.05 15.11
CA VAL A 134 4.13 10.68 15.02
C VAL A 134 5.55 10.73 14.50
N GLY A 135 6.49 10.25 15.31
CA GLY A 135 7.85 9.96 14.88
C GLY A 135 7.94 8.56 14.30
N ILE A 136 8.45 8.43 13.07
CA ILE A 136 8.69 7.14 12.42
C ILE A 136 10.20 6.91 12.32
N SER A 137 10.72 5.98 13.12
CA SER A 137 12.09 5.52 13.00
C SER A 137 12.19 4.40 11.98
N THR A 138 13.08 4.59 11.00
CA THR A 138 13.28 3.65 9.90
C THR A 138 14.64 2.95 9.94
N THR A 139 15.44 3.16 10.99
CA THR A 139 16.68 2.37 11.12
C THR A 139 16.38 0.90 11.40
N ALA A 140 17.12 0.01 10.72
CA ALA A 140 17.01 -1.44 10.84
C ALA A 140 17.97 -2.03 11.89
N MET A 141 18.47 -1.21 12.82
CA MET A 141 19.37 -1.68 13.88
C MET A 141 18.63 -2.64 14.80
N THR A 142 19.23 -3.80 15.06
CA THR A 142 18.63 -4.88 15.85
C THR A 142 18.51 -4.51 17.32
N ALA A 143 17.36 -4.81 17.91
CA ALA A 143 17.08 -4.53 19.32
C ALA A 143 18.01 -5.32 20.26
N ASP A 144 18.28 -6.59 19.95
CA ASP A 144 19.08 -7.51 20.80
C ASP A 144 20.59 -7.18 20.83
N HIS A 145 21.03 -6.30 19.93
CA HIS A 145 22.42 -5.84 19.85
C HIS A 145 22.46 -4.31 19.74
N PRO A 146 22.09 -3.60 20.82
CA PRO A 146 21.93 -2.17 20.80
C PRO A 146 23.26 -1.49 20.47
N ARG A 147 23.20 -0.59 19.50
CA ARG A 147 24.29 0.30 19.08
C ARG A 147 23.74 1.71 19.05
N PHE A 148 24.61 2.70 19.21
CA PHE A 148 24.19 4.10 19.12
C PHE A 148 23.61 4.39 17.73
N SER A 149 22.37 4.87 17.71
CA SER A 149 21.64 5.19 16.49
C SER A 149 21.53 6.71 16.39
N THR A 150 22.27 7.31 15.46
CA THR A 150 22.27 8.76 15.22
C THR A 150 20.86 9.25 14.87
N SER A 151 20.15 8.51 14.01
CA SER A 151 18.78 8.80 13.58
C SER A 151 17.76 8.68 14.71
N ASP A 152 17.87 7.66 15.57
CA ASP A 152 16.94 7.53 16.70
C ASP A 152 17.20 8.59 17.76
N THR A 153 18.47 8.92 18.02
CA THR A 153 18.84 9.91 19.04
C THR A 153 18.26 11.29 18.71
N LEU A 154 18.37 11.73 17.45
CA LEU A 154 17.78 13.00 17.04
C LEU A 154 16.25 12.94 16.97
N LEU A 155 15.67 11.80 16.60
CA LEU A 155 14.21 11.61 16.64
C LEU A 155 13.70 11.72 18.08
N GLU A 156 14.37 11.08 19.03
CA GLU A 156 14.03 11.15 20.45
C GLU A 156 14.17 12.57 20.99
N ALA A 157 15.25 13.29 20.64
CA ALA A 157 15.42 14.69 21.01
C ALA A 157 14.26 15.58 20.50
N ALA A 158 13.83 15.37 19.25
CA ALA A 158 12.70 16.08 18.67
C ALA A 158 11.38 15.75 19.40
N LEU A 159 11.05 14.45 19.59
CA LEU A 159 9.80 14.06 20.24
C LEU A 159 9.73 14.47 21.71
N ASN A 160 10.83 14.39 22.45
CA ASN A 160 10.91 14.86 23.83
C ASN A 160 10.67 16.38 23.91
N HIS A 161 11.24 17.15 22.98
CA HIS A 161 10.99 18.58 22.91
C HIS A 161 9.52 18.89 22.56
N ALA A 162 8.93 18.16 21.61
CA ALA A 162 7.51 18.29 21.29
C ALA A 162 6.61 18.15 22.54
N GLN A 163 6.89 17.16 23.39
CA GLN A 163 6.18 16.98 24.65
C GLN A 163 6.41 18.15 25.62
N GLN A 164 7.64 18.67 25.71
CA GLN A 164 7.98 19.83 26.56
C GLN A 164 7.23 21.11 26.14
N ILE A 165 6.97 21.30 24.84
CA ILE A 165 6.21 22.44 24.32
C ILE A 165 4.69 22.16 24.23
N GLY A 166 4.20 21.11 24.90
CA GLY A 166 2.77 20.85 25.09
C GLY A 166 2.08 20.12 23.92
N LEU A 167 2.84 19.42 23.07
CA LEU A 167 2.30 18.62 21.97
C LEU A 167 2.14 17.16 22.38
N GLU A 168 1.20 16.46 21.72
CA GLU A 168 1.09 15.01 21.84
C GLU A 168 2.10 14.36 20.89
N ALA A 169 2.96 13.47 21.40
CA ALA A 169 3.97 12.80 20.58
C ALA A 169 4.01 11.29 20.85
N GLN A 170 4.16 10.50 19.79
CA GLN A 170 4.44 9.06 19.88
C GLN A 170 5.54 8.65 18.90
N CYS A 171 6.22 7.54 19.17
CA CYS A 171 7.27 7.00 18.32
C CYS A 171 6.91 5.59 17.85
N ILE A 172 7.01 5.36 16.54
CA ILE A 172 6.90 4.03 15.94
C ILE A 172 8.25 3.68 15.32
N LYS A 173 8.86 2.61 15.81
CA LYS A 173 10.08 2.03 15.25
C LYS A 173 9.67 0.91 14.30
N LEU A 174 9.90 1.09 13.00
CA LEU A 174 9.49 0.10 12.00
C LEU A 174 10.14 -1.27 12.21
N ARG A 175 11.35 -1.30 12.78
CA ARG A 175 12.07 -2.53 13.13
C ARG A 175 11.37 -3.37 14.20
N ASP A 176 10.48 -2.77 15.00
CA ASP A 176 9.73 -3.46 16.05
C ASP A 176 8.39 -4.01 15.52
N LEU A 177 8.11 -3.82 14.22
CA LEU A 177 6.88 -4.25 13.56
C LEU A 177 7.15 -5.44 12.64
N SER A 178 6.28 -6.45 12.71
CA SER A 178 6.19 -7.52 11.71
C SER A 178 5.22 -7.11 10.61
N PHE A 179 5.73 -6.86 9.41
CA PHE A 179 4.91 -6.53 8.24
C PHE A 179 5.56 -7.02 6.96
N ARG A 180 4.75 -7.33 5.94
CA ARG A 180 5.24 -7.86 4.65
C ARG A 180 5.69 -6.74 3.71
N ALA A 181 6.56 -7.07 2.76
CA ALA A 181 6.89 -6.16 1.65
C ALA A 181 5.68 -5.96 0.73
N CYS A 182 5.71 -4.91 -0.09
CA CYS A 182 4.69 -4.73 -1.12
C CYS A 182 4.84 -5.79 -2.22
N GLU A 183 3.73 -6.37 -2.67
CA GLU A 183 3.72 -7.40 -3.73
C GLU A 183 3.42 -6.81 -5.12
N GLY A 184 3.23 -5.49 -5.21
CA GLY A 184 3.01 -4.83 -6.49
C GLY A 184 1.62 -5.07 -7.10
N PHE A 185 0.57 -5.25 -6.29
CA PHE A 185 -0.79 -5.47 -6.81
C PHE A 185 -1.27 -4.36 -7.75
N TYR A 186 -0.83 -3.12 -7.56
CA TYR A 186 -1.14 -2.03 -8.48
C TYR A 186 -0.66 -2.32 -9.91
N SER A 187 0.52 -2.91 -10.05
CA SER A 187 1.11 -3.30 -11.33
C SER A 187 0.38 -4.49 -11.98
N LYS A 188 -0.41 -5.25 -11.20
CA LYS A 188 -1.34 -6.26 -11.75
C LYS A 188 -2.61 -5.61 -12.27
N ALA A 189 -3.23 -4.77 -11.45
CA ALA A 189 -4.38 -3.97 -11.85
C ALA A 189 -4.58 -2.82 -10.86
N ALA A 190 -4.97 -1.64 -11.35
CA ALA A 190 -5.22 -0.49 -10.48
C ALA A 190 -6.24 -0.78 -9.35
N PRO A 191 -7.36 -1.51 -9.58
CA PRO A 191 -8.30 -1.87 -8.51
C PRO A 191 -7.77 -2.90 -7.50
N ALA A 192 -6.68 -3.61 -7.80
CA ALA A 192 -6.12 -4.60 -6.89
C ALA A 192 -5.37 -3.93 -5.72
N CYS A 193 -4.82 -2.73 -5.90
CA CYS A 193 -4.20 -1.99 -4.80
C CYS A 193 -5.24 -1.14 -4.06
N THR A 194 -5.79 -1.69 -2.99
CA THR A 194 -6.90 -1.08 -2.23
C THR A 194 -6.44 -0.30 -1.00
N TRP A 195 -7.28 0.62 -0.52
CA TRP A 195 -7.18 1.21 0.81
C TRP A 195 -8.29 0.65 1.72
N PRO A 196 -7.98 0.21 2.96
CA PRO A 196 -6.64 0.01 3.54
C PRO A 196 -5.81 -1.00 2.75
N CYS A 197 -4.48 -1.05 2.94
CA CYS A 197 -3.62 -1.91 2.11
C CYS A 197 -4.13 -3.37 2.07
N SER A 198 -4.32 -3.93 0.87
CA SER A 198 -4.82 -5.29 0.68
C SER A 198 -4.02 -6.33 1.48
N ILE A 199 -2.69 -6.15 1.58
CA ILE A 199 -1.79 -7.05 2.31
C ILE A 199 -2.09 -7.06 3.82
N THR A 200 -2.43 -5.90 4.40
CA THR A 200 -2.87 -5.76 5.79
C THR A 200 -4.26 -6.35 5.99
N GLN A 201 -5.16 -6.19 5.02
CA GLN A 201 -6.49 -6.79 5.09
C GLN A 201 -6.46 -8.32 5.02
N MET A 202 -5.50 -8.89 4.27
CA MET A 202 -5.33 -10.33 4.11
C MET A 202 -4.64 -11.01 5.29
N ASP A 203 -3.85 -10.27 6.07
CA ASP A 203 -3.01 -10.81 7.12
C ASP A 203 -3.29 -10.06 8.43
N PRO A 204 -4.10 -10.61 9.35
CA PRO A 204 -4.43 -9.96 10.61
C PRO A 204 -3.21 -9.81 11.55
N THR A 205 -2.07 -10.41 11.21
CA THR A 205 -0.82 -10.27 11.96
C THR A 205 0.12 -9.20 11.40
N ASP A 206 -0.19 -8.61 10.23
CA ASP A 206 0.59 -7.54 9.60
C ASP A 206 0.40 -6.24 10.41
N GLN A 207 1.48 -5.80 11.06
CA GLN A 207 1.47 -4.69 12.03
C GLN A 207 1.66 -3.31 11.39
N LEU A 208 1.61 -3.22 10.06
CA LEU A 208 1.68 -1.94 9.36
C LEU A 208 0.39 -1.12 9.54
N ASP A 209 -0.70 -1.76 9.95
CA ASP A 209 -1.94 -1.13 10.38
C ASP A 209 -1.71 -0.04 11.45
N ARG A 210 -0.77 -0.25 12.37
CA ARG A 210 -0.38 0.73 13.39
C ARG A 210 0.20 2.01 12.78
N VAL A 211 1.00 1.87 11.72
CA VAL A 211 1.56 3.01 10.99
C VAL A 211 0.44 3.74 10.25
N TYR A 212 -0.44 3.01 9.57
CA TYR A 212 -1.60 3.60 8.89
C TYR A 212 -2.52 4.36 9.86
N GLU A 213 -2.82 3.76 11.01
CA GLU A 213 -3.60 4.39 12.06
C GLU A 213 -2.95 5.70 12.53
N ALA A 214 -1.64 5.65 12.82
CA ALA A 214 -0.92 6.81 13.30
C ALA A 214 -0.84 7.93 12.25
N ILE A 215 -0.47 7.62 11.01
CA ILE A 215 -0.27 8.64 9.97
C ILE A 215 -1.60 9.16 9.41
N VAL A 216 -2.60 8.31 9.18
CA VAL A 216 -3.86 8.72 8.54
C VAL A 216 -4.82 9.30 9.57
N HIS A 217 -5.02 8.63 10.70
CA HIS A 217 -6.13 8.94 11.59
C HIS A 217 -5.74 9.75 12.82
N TRP A 218 -4.48 9.70 13.25
CA TRP A 218 -4.06 10.33 14.51
C TRP A 218 -3.20 11.58 14.34
N ALA A 219 -2.15 11.54 13.53
CA ALA A 219 -1.14 12.59 13.46
C ALA A 219 -1.55 13.81 12.65
N ASP A 220 -1.05 14.96 13.08
CA ASP A 220 -1.02 16.21 12.32
C ASP A 220 0.36 16.43 11.67
N VAL A 221 1.43 15.99 12.37
CA VAL A 221 2.81 16.03 11.90
C VAL A 221 3.37 14.60 11.83
N ILE A 222 3.98 14.27 10.70
CA ILE A 222 4.67 13.01 10.44
C ILE A 222 6.17 13.32 10.35
N LEU A 223 6.92 12.93 11.38
CA LEU A 223 8.36 13.12 11.46
C LEU A 223 9.08 11.81 11.13
N VAL A 224 9.64 11.69 9.93
CA VAL A 224 10.38 10.47 9.52
C VAL A 224 11.86 10.64 9.78
N SER A 225 12.45 9.73 10.55
CA SER A 225 13.89 9.66 10.77
C SER A 225 14.47 8.46 10.04
N THR A 226 15.44 8.72 9.16
CA THR A 226 16.09 7.68 8.36
C THR A 226 17.60 7.80 8.39
N PRO A 227 18.33 6.68 8.56
CA PRO A 227 19.71 6.63 8.16
C PRO A 227 19.83 6.66 6.63
N ILE A 228 20.96 7.13 6.12
CA ILE A 228 21.38 6.95 4.73
C ILE A 228 22.06 5.58 4.61
N ARG A 229 21.60 4.76 3.67
CA ARG A 229 22.19 3.46 3.34
C ARG A 229 22.37 3.37 1.84
N TRP A 230 23.63 3.24 1.41
CA TRP A 230 23.97 3.14 -0.01
C TRP A 230 23.37 4.29 -0.84
N GLY A 231 23.48 5.51 -0.32
CA GLY A 231 22.97 6.72 -0.96
C GLY A 231 21.45 6.91 -0.95
N ASN A 232 20.71 6.05 -0.24
CA ASN A 232 19.25 6.02 -0.21
C ASN A 232 18.72 6.12 1.22
N ALA A 233 17.42 6.41 1.38
CA ALA A 233 16.70 6.15 2.62
C ALA A 233 16.80 4.66 3.01
N SER A 234 16.52 4.35 4.27
CA SER A 234 16.65 2.98 4.78
C SER A 234 15.73 1.98 4.05
N SER A 235 16.10 0.70 4.06
CA SER A 235 15.26 -0.36 3.50
C SER A 235 13.89 -0.46 4.19
N LEU A 236 13.81 -0.16 5.49
CA LEU A 236 12.53 -0.14 6.20
C LEU A 236 11.66 1.05 5.79
N TYR A 237 12.26 2.20 5.46
CA TYR A 237 11.52 3.31 4.86
C TYR A 237 10.86 2.86 3.55
N PHE A 238 11.63 2.28 2.62
CA PHE A 238 11.08 1.80 1.35
C PHE A 238 10.02 0.73 1.53
N LYS A 239 10.27 -0.26 2.39
CA LYS A 239 9.29 -1.31 2.72
C LYS A 239 7.96 -0.73 3.22
N MET A 240 8.00 0.36 3.99
CA MET A 240 6.81 1.09 4.43
C MET A 240 6.14 1.87 3.30
N VAL A 241 6.89 2.72 2.58
CA VAL A 241 6.28 3.63 1.59
C VAL A 241 5.77 2.90 0.33
N GLU A 242 6.40 1.79 -0.06
CA GLU A 242 5.88 0.92 -1.13
C GLU A 242 4.50 0.35 -0.78
N ARG A 243 4.28 0.01 0.50
CA ARG A 243 2.98 -0.43 1.02
C ARG A 243 1.99 0.73 1.15
N MET A 244 2.47 1.97 1.25
CA MET A 244 1.64 3.19 1.23
C MET A 244 1.22 3.64 -0.17
N ASN A 245 1.61 2.94 -1.24
CA ASN A 245 1.07 3.19 -2.59
C ASN A 245 -0.47 3.12 -2.62
N CYS A 246 -1.09 2.35 -1.72
CA CYS A 246 -2.55 2.34 -1.53
C CYS A 246 -3.14 3.71 -1.14
N ILE A 247 -2.38 4.53 -0.40
CA ILE A 247 -2.73 5.92 -0.03
C ILE A 247 -2.57 6.82 -1.26
N GLN A 248 -1.47 6.73 -2.00
CA GLN A 248 -1.29 7.49 -3.25
C GLN A 248 -2.40 7.18 -4.28
N ASN A 249 -2.89 5.94 -4.32
CA ASN A 249 -4.02 5.57 -5.17
C ASN A 249 -5.33 6.25 -4.75
N GLN A 250 -5.47 6.63 -3.48
CA GLN A 250 -6.62 7.41 -3.05
C GLN A 250 -6.61 8.80 -3.67
N GLU A 251 -5.44 9.43 -3.75
CA GLU A 251 -5.24 10.72 -4.42
C GLU A 251 -5.53 10.63 -5.92
N THR A 252 -4.91 9.65 -6.59
CA THR A 252 -4.88 9.58 -8.07
C THR A 252 -6.11 8.95 -8.71
N ILE A 253 -6.77 8.01 -8.03
CA ILE A 253 -7.85 7.19 -8.62
C ILE A 253 -9.18 7.39 -7.88
N ALA A 254 -9.16 7.41 -6.55
CA ALA A 254 -10.37 7.46 -5.75
C ALA A 254 -10.86 8.89 -5.46
N LYS A 255 -10.07 9.93 -5.78
CA LYS A 255 -10.33 11.33 -5.42
C LYS A 255 -10.58 11.49 -3.91
N LYS A 256 -9.80 10.79 -3.09
CA LYS A 256 -9.85 10.82 -1.64
C LYS A 256 -8.50 11.28 -1.11
N HIS A 257 -8.52 12.34 -0.32
CA HIS A 257 -7.31 13.02 0.11
C HIS A 257 -6.98 12.68 1.56
N LEU A 258 -6.30 11.55 1.79
CA LEU A 258 -6.16 11.00 3.15
C LEU A 258 -5.18 11.81 4.01
N LEU A 259 -4.18 12.46 3.41
CA LEU A 259 -3.14 13.19 4.14
C LEU A 259 -3.11 14.70 3.83
N LYS A 260 -4.14 15.26 3.17
CA LYS A 260 -4.15 16.68 2.73
C LYS A 260 -3.85 17.72 3.81
N ASN A 261 -4.24 17.43 5.05
CA ASN A 261 -4.14 18.36 6.17
C ASN A 261 -3.02 17.94 7.14
N LYS A 262 -1.92 17.38 6.63
CA LYS A 262 -0.80 16.88 7.42
C LYS A 262 0.52 17.48 6.98
N VAL A 263 1.42 17.63 7.93
CA VAL A 263 2.78 18.14 7.71
C VAL A 263 3.76 16.98 7.76
N ALA A 264 4.68 16.90 6.80
CA ALA A 264 5.80 15.97 6.84
C ALA A 264 7.12 16.72 7.09
N ALA A 265 7.99 16.14 7.90
CA ALA A 265 9.34 16.65 8.18
C ALA A 265 10.32 15.49 8.39
N PHE A 266 11.63 15.74 8.18
CA PHE A 266 12.60 14.65 8.05
C PHE A 266 13.89 14.83 8.85
N ILE A 267 14.39 13.75 9.43
CA ILE A 267 15.73 13.66 10.03
C ILE A 267 16.54 12.67 9.19
N ILE A 268 17.62 13.14 8.55
CA ILE A 268 18.39 12.36 7.56
C ILE A 268 19.83 12.19 8.02
N MET A 269 20.20 10.98 8.46
CA MET A 269 21.51 10.72 9.08
C MET A 269 22.41 9.84 8.23
N GLY A 270 23.49 10.39 7.71
CA GLY A 270 24.54 9.66 6.99
C GLY A 270 25.89 9.74 7.70
N GLY A 271 26.74 8.75 7.44
CA GLY A 271 28.17 8.86 7.77
C GLY A 271 28.94 9.62 6.68
N GLN A 272 28.71 9.24 5.41
CA GLN A 272 29.40 9.80 4.25
C GLN A 272 28.58 10.91 3.59
N ASP A 273 27.86 10.64 2.50
CA ASP A 273 27.18 11.65 1.65
C ASP A 273 25.72 11.24 1.33
N ASN A 274 25.08 11.92 0.36
CA ASN A 274 23.75 11.71 -0.24
C ASN A 274 22.55 12.31 0.51
N VAL A 275 22.78 13.28 1.40
CA VAL A 275 21.69 13.99 2.10
C VAL A 275 20.64 14.52 1.12
N GLN A 276 21.06 15.23 0.07
CA GLN A 276 20.13 15.83 -0.90
C GLN A 276 19.36 14.77 -1.69
N GLY A 277 20.02 13.67 -2.07
CA GLY A 277 19.38 12.55 -2.77
C GLY A 277 18.27 11.92 -1.92
N VAL A 278 18.55 11.66 -0.64
CA VAL A 278 17.56 11.13 0.30
C VAL A 278 16.46 12.14 0.57
N ALA A 279 16.78 13.43 0.78
CA ALA A 279 15.77 14.46 0.97
C ALA A 279 14.80 14.53 -0.23
N GLY A 280 15.31 14.42 -1.46
CA GLY A 280 14.50 14.34 -2.68
C GLY A 280 13.55 13.13 -2.69
N GLN A 281 14.03 11.95 -2.28
CA GLN A 281 13.20 10.73 -2.15
C GLN A 281 12.04 10.91 -1.17
N LEU A 282 12.33 11.50 0.00
CA LEU A 282 11.34 11.75 1.05
C LEU A 282 10.31 12.80 0.57
N MET A 283 10.78 13.98 0.16
CA MET A 283 9.89 15.07 -0.24
C MET A 283 9.00 14.69 -1.43
N THR A 284 9.53 13.97 -2.43
CA THR A 284 8.74 13.54 -3.60
C THR A 284 7.58 12.65 -3.18
N PHE A 285 7.85 11.60 -2.40
CA PHE A 285 6.80 10.66 -1.98
C PHE A 285 5.75 11.34 -1.10
N TRP A 286 6.18 12.10 -0.10
CA TRP A 286 5.27 12.72 0.86
C TRP A 286 4.44 13.86 0.23
N ALA A 287 4.97 14.56 -0.77
CA ALA A 287 4.22 15.52 -1.58
C ALA A 287 3.11 14.84 -2.38
N GLU A 288 3.44 13.72 -3.05
CA GLU A 288 2.52 12.95 -3.90
C GLU A 288 1.34 12.34 -3.14
N VAL A 289 1.49 12.11 -1.82
CA VAL A 289 0.40 11.64 -0.95
C VAL A 289 -0.34 12.78 -0.23
N GLY A 290 -0.02 14.04 -0.54
CA GLY A 290 -0.77 15.22 -0.11
C GLY A 290 -0.26 15.94 1.13
N CYS A 291 0.88 15.52 1.72
CA CYS A 291 1.45 16.23 2.86
C CYS A 291 2.04 17.59 2.45
N GLN A 292 2.02 18.54 3.38
CA GLN A 292 2.69 19.83 3.28
C GLN A 292 4.02 19.81 4.03
N PHE A 293 4.88 20.79 3.74
CA PHE A 293 6.22 20.89 4.32
C PHE A 293 6.38 22.22 5.05
N PRO A 294 6.99 22.25 6.25
CA PRO A 294 7.36 23.51 6.88
C PRO A 294 8.59 24.11 6.17
N GLN A 295 8.89 25.38 6.46
CA GLN A 295 10.15 25.98 6.02
C GLN A 295 11.34 25.20 6.61
N PHE A 296 12.31 24.82 5.79
CA PHE A 296 13.38 23.88 6.16
C PHE A 296 12.82 22.53 6.66
N PRO A 297 12.26 21.69 5.76
CA PRO A 297 11.50 20.51 6.14
C PRO A 297 12.37 19.33 6.58
N PHE A 298 13.69 19.49 6.65
CA PHE A 298 14.57 18.46 7.15
C PHE A 298 15.78 19.03 7.86
N ILE A 299 16.29 18.26 8.81
CA ILE A 299 17.66 18.38 9.31
C ILE A 299 18.46 17.17 8.86
N ALA A 300 19.74 17.36 8.62
CA ALA A 300 20.59 16.31 8.10
C ALA A 300 22.03 16.44 8.57
N HIS A 301 22.72 15.31 8.58
CA HIS A 301 24.13 15.20 8.95
C HIS A 301 24.81 14.21 8.02
N SER A 302 26.02 14.55 7.64
CA SER A 302 26.91 13.77 6.78
C SER A 302 28.32 14.35 6.97
N ARG A 303 29.36 13.51 7.00
CA ARG A 303 30.75 13.96 7.17
C ARG A 303 31.48 14.16 5.84
N GLY A 304 30.79 13.92 4.73
CA GLY A 304 31.30 14.04 3.37
C GLY A 304 31.80 12.73 2.80
N TRP A 305 31.96 12.71 1.48
CA TRP A 305 32.30 11.52 0.68
C TRP A 305 33.56 10.77 1.16
N SER A 306 34.59 11.50 1.59
CA SER A 306 35.89 10.94 1.98
C SER A 306 35.99 10.51 3.45
N ALA A 307 34.91 10.64 4.24
CA ALA A 307 34.93 10.24 5.64
C ALA A 307 34.75 8.71 5.77
N GLU A 308 35.79 8.00 6.23
CA GLU A 308 35.77 6.55 6.46
C GLU A 308 35.87 6.17 7.95
N ASP A 309 36.14 7.13 8.84
CA ASP A 309 36.27 6.94 10.30
C ASP A 309 34.90 7.00 11.01
N MET A 310 34.07 6.00 10.76
CA MET A 310 32.67 5.97 11.22
C MET A 310 32.49 6.02 12.74
N GLU A 311 33.48 5.62 13.54
CA GLU A 311 33.43 5.76 14.99
C GLU A 311 33.37 7.22 15.43
N ARG A 312 34.03 8.13 14.69
CA ARG A 312 33.97 9.57 14.97
C ARG A 312 32.62 10.16 14.62
N ASN A 313 31.92 9.62 13.62
CA ASN A 313 30.56 10.06 13.29
C ASN A 313 29.59 9.89 14.44
N VAL A 314 29.66 8.74 15.14
CA VAL A 314 28.84 8.50 16.33
C VAL A 314 29.14 9.54 17.41
N SER A 315 30.43 9.74 17.72
CA SER A 315 30.85 10.72 18.74
C SER A 315 30.43 12.15 18.39
N GLU A 316 30.56 12.55 17.13
CA GLU A 316 30.20 13.87 16.64
C GLU A 316 28.69 14.13 16.80
N VAL A 317 27.85 13.20 16.36
CA VAL A 317 26.39 13.35 16.50
C VAL A 317 25.97 13.31 17.97
N GLN A 318 26.55 12.42 18.77
CA GLN A 318 26.23 12.29 20.19
C GLN A 318 26.52 13.58 20.98
N ASN A 319 27.61 14.26 20.64
CA ASN A 319 28.05 15.48 21.33
C ASN A 319 27.55 16.77 20.66
N SER A 320 26.96 16.70 19.47
CA SER A 320 26.47 17.87 18.76
C SER A 320 25.25 18.49 19.45
N ARG A 321 25.44 19.70 19.98
CA ARG A 321 24.33 20.54 20.45
C ARG A 321 23.50 21.06 19.27
N GLU A 322 24.16 21.45 18.18
CA GLU A 322 23.54 21.99 16.98
C GLU A 322 22.57 20.99 16.33
N LEU A 323 22.94 19.72 16.19
CA LEU A 323 22.04 18.71 15.63
C LEU A 323 20.82 18.46 16.52
N ARG A 324 21.00 18.51 17.85
CA ARG A 324 19.90 18.37 18.81
C ARG A 324 18.97 19.57 18.74
N GLU A 325 19.49 20.79 18.79
CA GLU A 325 18.69 22.02 18.66
C GLU A 325 17.97 22.07 17.30
N GLY A 326 18.66 21.73 16.20
CA GLY A 326 18.05 21.63 14.88
C GLY A 326 16.88 20.64 14.84
N ALA A 327 17.00 19.48 15.50
CA ALA A 327 15.91 18.50 15.58
C ALA A 327 14.70 19.04 16.37
N GLN A 328 14.95 19.78 17.44
CA GLN A 328 13.94 20.45 18.26
C GLN A 328 13.23 21.55 17.48
N GLU A 329 13.98 22.40 16.79
CA GLU A 329 13.41 23.46 15.96
C GLU A 329 12.66 22.91 14.75
N LEU A 330 13.09 21.78 14.16
CA LEU A 330 12.39 21.10 13.07
C LEU A 330 10.99 20.66 13.51
N VAL A 331 10.87 20.08 14.70
CA VAL A 331 9.56 19.64 15.20
C VAL A 331 8.67 20.82 15.57
N ALA A 332 9.24 21.89 16.13
CA ALA A 332 8.51 23.10 16.49
C ALA A 332 7.91 23.78 15.24
N ARG A 333 8.71 24.02 14.20
CA ARG A 333 8.23 24.63 12.94
C ARG A 333 7.22 23.75 12.21
N ALA A 334 7.39 22.42 12.26
CA ALA A 334 6.42 21.49 11.68
C ALA A 334 5.07 21.57 12.42
N ALA A 335 5.10 21.69 13.75
CA ALA A 335 3.91 21.85 14.57
C ALA A 335 3.23 23.21 14.36
N GLU A 336 3.99 24.29 14.16
CA GLU A 336 3.45 25.61 13.82
C GLU A 336 2.71 25.59 12.47
N MET A 337 3.32 24.99 11.44
CA MET A 337 2.66 24.79 10.15
C MET A 337 1.39 23.94 10.29
N ALA A 338 1.44 22.85 11.06
CA ALA A 338 0.28 22.00 11.30
C ALA A 338 -0.83 22.76 12.04
N LYS A 339 -0.47 23.61 13.01
CA LYS A 339 -1.43 24.48 13.70
C LYS A 339 -2.11 25.43 12.72
N LEU A 340 -1.35 26.09 11.84
CA LEU A 340 -1.92 26.94 10.78
C LEU A 340 -2.88 26.15 9.89
N MET A 341 -2.53 24.94 9.47
CA MET A 341 -3.38 24.10 8.61
C MET A 341 -4.65 23.62 9.31
N VAL A 342 -4.57 23.24 10.59
CA VAL A 342 -5.73 22.77 11.37
C VAL A 342 -6.66 23.91 11.75
N THR A 343 -6.13 25.11 12.05
CA THR A 343 -6.94 26.29 12.36
C THR A 343 -7.39 27.06 11.12
N GLY A 344 -6.68 26.86 10.01
CA GLY A 344 -6.90 27.55 8.75
C GLY A 344 -8.21 27.08 8.11
N GLN A 345 -8.96 28.04 7.60
CA GLN A 345 -10.11 27.77 6.75
C GLN A 345 -9.63 27.55 5.32
N ILE A 346 -8.87 26.47 5.06
CA ILE A 346 -8.69 26.03 3.67
C ILE A 346 -10.08 25.61 3.22
N PRO A 347 -10.69 26.28 2.23
CA PRO A 347 -12.03 25.92 1.78
C PRO A 347 -12.02 24.45 1.34
N ASP A 348 -13.07 23.72 1.72
CA ASP A 348 -13.22 22.31 1.30
C ASP A 348 -13.69 22.27 -0.16
N HIS A 349 -12.82 22.71 -1.07
CA HIS A 349 -13.00 22.52 -2.49
C HIS A 349 -12.44 21.15 -2.88
N PRO A 350 -13.09 20.43 -3.81
CA PRO A 350 -12.49 19.26 -4.42
C PRO A 350 -11.13 19.66 -4.98
N LEU A 351 -10.06 18.98 -4.56
CA LEU A 351 -8.74 19.23 -5.13
C LEU A 351 -8.80 18.87 -6.62
N ALA A 352 -8.21 19.75 -7.44
CA ALA A 352 -8.01 19.44 -8.84
C ALA A 352 -7.17 18.15 -8.95
N PRO A 353 -7.57 17.17 -9.77
CA PRO A 353 -6.77 15.97 -9.94
C PRO A 353 -5.38 16.34 -10.49
N GLY A 354 -4.30 15.88 -9.84
CA GLY A 354 -2.90 16.11 -10.26
C GLY A 354 -2.48 15.36 -11.53
N GLY A 355 -3.40 15.10 -12.46
CA GLY A 355 -3.23 14.15 -13.55
C GLY A 355 -3.42 12.69 -13.09
N ARG A 356 -3.83 11.80 -14.00
CA ARG A 356 -3.87 10.35 -13.73
C ARG A 356 -2.66 9.69 -14.36
N LYS A 357 -2.02 8.77 -13.62
CA LYS A 357 -1.03 7.84 -14.21
C LYS A 357 -1.72 7.10 -15.35
N ALA A 358 -1.15 7.16 -16.56
CA ALA A 358 -1.69 6.58 -17.79
C ALA A 358 -3.07 7.13 -18.26
N HIS A 359 -3.37 8.41 -18.01
CA HIS A 359 -4.49 9.05 -18.72
C HIS A 359 -4.17 9.17 -20.22
N GLN A 360 -5.15 8.92 -21.08
CA GLN A 360 -5.03 9.28 -22.49
C GLN A 360 -4.86 10.79 -22.56
N LEU A 361 -3.73 11.24 -23.09
CA LEU A 361 -3.50 12.66 -23.31
C LEU A 361 -4.50 13.14 -24.36
N ASP A 362 -5.07 14.32 -24.12
CA ASP A 362 -5.83 15.04 -25.14
C ASP A 362 -4.83 15.67 -26.11
N SER A 363 -4.16 14.81 -26.89
CA SER A 363 -3.28 15.21 -27.98
C SER A 363 -4.13 15.29 -29.24
N GLU A 364 -4.11 16.43 -29.93
CA GLU A 364 -4.66 16.49 -31.28
C GLU A 364 -4.02 15.37 -32.14
N PRO A 365 -4.80 14.68 -32.98
CA PRO A 365 -4.26 13.64 -33.83
C PRO A 365 -3.15 14.25 -34.70
N THR A 366 -1.91 13.82 -34.46
CA THR A 366 -0.82 14.06 -35.39
C THR A 366 -1.16 13.25 -36.64
N GLY A 367 -1.59 13.96 -37.69
CA GLY A 367 -2.18 13.39 -38.90
C GLY A 367 -1.32 12.39 -39.67
#